data_AF-A0A1E1M4X7-F1
#
_entry.id   AF-A0A1E1M4X7-F1
#
_cell.length_a   1.000
_cell.length_b   1.000
_cell.length_c   1.000
_cell.angle_alpha   90.00
_cell.angle_beta   90.00
_cell.angle_gamma   90.00
#
_symmetry.space_group_name_H-M   'P 1'
#
loop_
_entity.id
_entity.type
_entity.pdbx_description
1 polymer ?
#
loop_
_entity_poly.entity_id
_entity_poly.type
_entity_poly.pdbx_seq_one_letter_code
_entity_poly.pdbx_strand_id
1 'polypeptide(L)'
;MPGVKYDVQLGIRDCAFKLNQLGKSRSTSKEKHRYLHQISGNVSTIIQTAIDGVYADPFFVSYPGQQDAFDRRLRANIQRILTIYAGKMVLHGHALEIVEDDLTPIRRTNSSYIMRSSYLEIVKELLAECRGRELPGTFNPLVIGDLFSRQCKPWEYITQTLAEQGHPLMDFLESAATTFNKLLSEICDENTRSRLMKALIQPSHSKLRQDLKAKLDELLKPHLAIHPITYNDFLVETVQTIQGARHDRAFEVIAEAACGFTTKSAPDTLDDTEDNFDINIRSLLQKLQDGTRPEVEKYSVSLAADVAAAY
;
A
#
# COMPACT_ATOMS: atom_id res chain seq x y z
N MET A 1 -57.52 9.79 13.76
CA MET A 1 -56.17 9.92 14.36
C MET A 1 -55.24 8.82 13.83
N PRO A 2 -54.59 9.02 12.68
CA PRO A 2 -53.68 8.03 12.09
C PRO A 2 -52.31 7.94 12.79
N GLY A 3 -51.78 9.08 13.27
CA GLY A 3 -50.46 9.16 13.91
C GLY A 3 -50.35 8.36 15.21
N VAL A 4 -51.35 8.45 16.09
CA VAL A 4 -51.38 7.68 17.36
C VAL A 4 -51.37 6.17 17.12
N LYS A 5 -52.05 5.69 16.08
CA LYS A 5 -52.06 4.26 15.74
C LYS A 5 -50.70 3.79 15.22
N TYR A 6 -50.01 4.66 14.46
CA TYR A 6 -48.65 4.40 13.99
C TYR A 6 -47.64 4.39 15.15
N ASP A 7 -47.71 5.35 16.06
CA ASP A 7 -46.81 5.45 17.22
C ASP A 7 -46.99 4.26 18.18
N VAL A 8 -48.24 3.84 18.41
CA VAL A 8 -48.53 2.65 19.23
C VAL A 8 -48.00 1.37 18.55
N GLN A 9 -48.12 1.26 17.23
CA GLN A 9 -47.57 0.11 16.48
C GLN A 9 -46.04 0.08 16.52
N LEU A 10 -45.38 1.23 16.43
CA LEU A 10 -43.94 1.34 16.63
C LEU A 10 -43.53 0.93 18.04
N GLY A 11 -44.21 1.46 19.06
CA GLY A 11 -43.94 1.12 20.47
C GLY A 11 -44.12 -0.38 20.77
N ILE A 12 -45.13 -1.04 20.19
CA ILE A 12 -45.33 -2.49 20.33
C ILE A 12 -44.18 -3.27 19.68
N ARG A 13 -43.71 -2.85 18.50
CA ARG A 13 -42.56 -3.49 17.83
C ARG A 13 -41.28 -3.34 18.63
N ASP A 14 -41.01 -2.16 19.15
CA ASP A 14 -39.84 -1.90 20.00
C ASP A 14 -39.87 -2.71 21.29
N CYS A 15 -41.03 -2.78 21.95
CA CYS A 15 -41.21 -3.60 23.15
C CYS A 15 -41.05 -5.08 22.85
N ALA A 16 -41.61 -5.59 21.75
CA ALA A 16 -41.46 -6.98 21.35
C ALA A 16 -39.99 -7.33 21.03
N PHE A 17 -39.27 -6.42 20.37
CA PHE A 17 -37.85 -6.58 20.09
C PHE A 17 -37.01 -6.64 21.39
N LYS A 18 -37.22 -5.68 22.31
CA LYS A 18 -36.54 -5.65 23.61
C LYS A 18 -36.87 -6.87 24.47
N LEU A 19 -38.12 -7.34 24.44
CA LEU A 19 -38.55 -8.53 25.17
C LEU A 19 -37.86 -9.80 24.62
N ASN A 20 -37.70 -9.90 23.30
CA ASN A 20 -36.95 -10.99 22.68
C ASN A 20 -35.47 -10.98 23.11
N GLN A 21 -34.84 -9.81 23.18
CA GLN A 21 -33.45 -9.69 23.67
C GLN A 21 -33.30 -10.07 25.15
N LEU A 22 -34.30 -9.76 25.99
CA LEU A 22 -34.32 -10.17 27.40
C LEU A 22 -34.51 -11.67 27.57
N GLY A 23 -35.12 -12.36 26.61
CA GLY A 23 -35.29 -13.81 26.61
C GLY A 23 -36.04 -14.35 27.85
N LYS A 24 -35.89 -15.65 28.12
CA LYS A 24 -36.52 -16.30 29.28
C LYS A 24 -35.83 -15.87 30.58
N SER A 25 -36.59 -15.88 31.69
CA SER A 25 -36.05 -15.68 33.04
C SER A 25 -34.99 -16.73 33.37
N ARG A 26 -33.94 -16.32 34.09
CA ARG A 26 -32.74 -17.12 34.39
C ARG A 26 -32.42 -17.00 35.88
N SER A 27 -33.15 -17.73 36.72
CA SER A 27 -32.97 -17.67 38.17
C SER A 27 -31.80 -18.54 38.65
N THR A 28 -31.51 -19.64 37.94
CA THR A 28 -30.47 -20.61 38.34
C THR A 28 -29.12 -20.35 37.68
N SER A 29 -28.04 -20.78 38.32
CA SER A 29 -26.68 -20.72 37.74
C SER A 29 -26.58 -21.51 36.43
N LYS A 30 -27.28 -22.65 36.32
CA LYS A 30 -27.30 -23.49 35.12
C LYS A 30 -27.95 -22.79 33.92
N GLU A 31 -29.04 -22.04 34.15
CA GLU A 31 -29.70 -21.25 33.10
C GLU A 31 -28.85 -20.08 32.64
N LYS A 32 -28.16 -19.40 33.57
CA LYS A 32 -27.22 -18.32 33.23
C LYS A 32 -26.04 -18.83 32.40
N HIS A 33 -25.43 -19.95 32.78
CA HIS A 33 -24.36 -20.58 32.00
C HIS A 33 -24.83 -21.01 30.61
N ARG A 34 -26.00 -21.65 30.51
CA ARG A 34 -26.56 -22.05 29.21
C ARG A 34 -26.79 -20.86 28.28
N TYR A 35 -27.30 -19.75 28.82
CA TYR A 35 -27.49 -18.51 28.06
C TYR A 35 -26.17 -17.94 27.53
N LEU A 36 -25.15 -17.83 28.39
CA LEU A 36 -23.82 -17.35 27.96
C LEU A 36 -23.16 -18.29 26.96
N HIS A 37 -23.31 -19.60 27.11
CA HIS A 37 -22.84 -20.59 26.14
C HIS A 37 -23.52 -20.43 24.78
N GLN A 38 -24.83 -20.19 24.76
CA GLN A 38 -25.56 -19.95 23.51
C GLN A 38 -25.09 -18.67 22.83
N ILE A 39 -24.89 -17.58 23.58
CA ILE A 39 -24.31 -16.34 23.04
C ILE A 39 -22.93 -16.62 22.44
N SER A 40 -22.06 -17.31 23.18
CA SER A 40 -20.72 -17.63 22.72
C SER A 40 -20.73 -18.44 21.41
N GLY A 41 -21.61 -19.45 21.30
CA GLY A 41 -21.75 -20.25 20.07
C GLY A 41 -22.24 -19.42 18.88
N ASN A 42 -23.26 -18.59 19.09
CA ASN A 42 -23.81 -17.71 18.05
C ASN A 42 -22.76 -16.69 17.58
N VAL A 43 -22.10 -16.02 18.54
CA VAL A 43 -21.04 -15.05 18.25
C VAL A 43 -19.91 -15.71 17.47
N SER A 44 -19.44 -16.88 17.90
CA SER A 44 -18.34 -17.59 17.22
C SER A 44 -18.72 -17.95 15.78
N THR A 45 -19.94 -18.45 15.57
CA THR A 45 -20.42 -18.84 14.23
C THR A 45 -20.52 -17.63 13.30
N ILE A 46 -21.19 -16.56 13.74
CA ILE A 46 -21.42 -15.38 12.90
C ILE A 46 -20.11 -14.64 12.65
N ILE A 47 -19.25 -14.46 13.66
CA ILE A 47 -17.94 -13.81 13.48
C ILE A 47 -17.05 -14.63 12.55
N GLN A 48 -17.07 -15.96 12.62
CA GLN A 48 -16.32 -16.79 11.68
C GLN A 48 -16.77 -16.52 10.25
N THR A 49 -18.07 -16.51 9.98
CA THR A 49 -18.59 -16.16 8.64
C THR A 49 -18.24 -14.72 8.23
N ALA A 50 -18.21 -13.77 9.18
CA ALA A 50 -17.79 -12.39 8.94
C ALA A 50 -16.31 -12.27 8.55
N ILE A 51 -15.45 -13.12 9.12
CA ILE A 51 -14.02 -13.25 8.81
C ILE A 51 -13.84 -13.89 7.44
N ASP A 52 -14.58 -14.96 7.16
CA ASP A 52 -14.53 -15.70 5.89
C ASP A 52 -15.11 -14.90 4.72
N GLY A 53 -15.89 -13.84 5.01
CA GLY A 53 -16.54 -13.01 4.01
C GLY A 53 -17.82 -13.62 3.43
N VAL A 54 -18.43 -14.55 4.17
CA VAL A 54 -19.68 -15.21 3.79
C VAL A 54 -20.85 -14.52 4.51
N TYR A 55 -21.69 -13.80 3.75
CA TYR A 55 -22.72 -12.92 4.30
C TYR A 55 -24.14 -13.47 4.17
N ALA A 56 -24.32 -14.77 4.41
CA ALA A 56 -25.64 -15.42 4.29
C ALA A 56 -26.54 -15.24 5.53
N ASP A 57 -25.95 -14.96 6.70
CA ASP A 57 -26.70 -14.77 7.94
C ASP A 57 -27.53 -13.46 7.94
N PRO A 58 -28.74 -13.46 8.51
CA PRO A 58 -29.57 -12.25 8.66
C PRO A 58 -28.86 -11.05 9.28
N PHE A 59 -27.86 -11.27 10.14
CA PHE A 59 -27.02 -10.22 10.73
C PHE A 59 -26.37 -9.31 9.68
N PHE A 60 -26.03 -9.84 8.48
CA PHE A 60 -25.35 -9.10 7.42
C PHE A 60 -26.30 -8.44 6.40
N VAL A 61 -27.61 -8.68 6.53
CA VAL A 61 -28.61 -8.07 5.66
C VAL A 61 -28.56 -6.56 5.82
N SER A 62 -28.63 -5.86 4.69
CA SER A 62 -28.59 -4.41 4.63
C SER A 62 -29.80 -3.89 3.89
N TYR A 63 -30.50 -2.94 4.49
CA TYR A 63 -31.69 -2.32 3.92
C TYR A 63 -31.37 -0.94 3.30
N PRO A 64 -32.15 -0.46 2.32
CA PRO A 64 -31.98 0.88 1.79
C PRO A 64 -32.01 1.95 2.90
N GLY A 65 -30.98 2.81 2.95
CA GLY A 65 -30.83 3.84 3.98
C GLY A 65 -30.11 3.40 5.27
N GLN A 66 -29.78 2.12 5.41
CA GLN A 66 -29.01 1.61 6.55
C GLN A 66 -27.53 2.00 6.43
N GLN A 67 -27.02 2.76 7.40
CA GLN A 67 -25.63 3.23 7.39
C GLN A 67 -24.62 2.26 8.03
N ASP A 68 -25.07 1.26 8.79
CA ASP A 68 -24.19 0.33 9.52
C ASP A 68 -23.96 -1.01 8.79
N ALA A 69 -24.39 -1.11 7.54
CA ALA A 69 -24.16 -2.27 6.67
C ALA A 69 -22.69 -2.69 6.62
N PHE A 70 -21.81 -1.70 6.55
CA PHE A 70 -20.37 -1.89 6.44
C PHE A 70 -19.74 -2.32 7.78
N ASP A 71 -20.27 -1.83 8.90
CA ASP A 71 -19.82 -2.18 10.25
C ASP A 71 -20.11 -3.64 10.62
N ARG A 72 -21.12 -4.23 9.97
CA ARG A 72 -21.49 -5.64 10.15
C ARG A 72 -20.61 -6.59 9.34
N ARG A 73 -20.01 -6.12 8.24
CA ARG A 73 -19.24 -6.93 7.29
C ARG A 73 -17.74 -6.77 7.51
N LEU A 74 -17.23 -7.39 8.59
CA LEU A 74 -15.84 -7.25 9.04
C LEU A 74 -14.82 -7.44 7.90
N ARG A 75 -14.88 -8.55 7.15
CA ARG A 75 -13.93 -8.81 6.05
C ARG A 75 -13.95 -7.73 4.97
N ALA A 76 -15.11 -7.24 4.55
CA ALA A 76 -15.22 -6.16 3.57
C ALA A 76 -14.62 -4.85 4.12
N ASN A 77 -14.82 -4.57 5.42
CA ASN A 77 -14.26 -3.40 6.06
C ASN A 77 -12.72 -3.44 6.10
N ILE A 78 -12.16 -4.58 6.51
CA ILE A 78 -10.72 -4.83 6.47
C ILE A 78 -10.17 -4.66 5.05
N GLN A 79 -10.83 -5.24 4.03
CA GLN A 79 -10.39 -5.13 2.63
C GLN A 79 -10.36 -3.68 2.13
N ARG A 80 -11.36 -2.87 2.47
CA ARG A 80 -11.36 -1.43 2.14
C ARG A 80 -10.21 -0.70 2.81
N ILE A 81 -9.96 -0.96 4.09
CA ILE A 81 -8.86 -0.36 4.84
C ILE A 81 -7.52 -0.72 4.20
N LEU A 82 -7.30 -1.99 3.88
CA LEU A 82 -6.09 -2.47 3.22
C LEU A 82 -5.90 -1.87 1.82
N THR A 83 -6.99 -1.67 1.06
CA THR A 83 -6.93 -1.03 -0.26
C THR A 83 -6.48 0.42 -0.15
N ILE A 84 -7.03 1.18 0.80
CA ILE A 84 -6.63 2.58 1.03
C ILE A 84 -5.18 2.63 1.53
N TYR A 85 -4.78 1.71 2.41
CA TYR A 85 -3.40 1.61 2.87
C TYR A 85 -2.43 1.33 1.73
N ALA A 86 -2.74 0.37 0.85
CA ALA A 86 -1.93 0.07 -0.32
C ALA A 86 -1.80 1.28 -1.24
N GLY A 87 -2.89 2.01 -1.48
CA GLY A 87 -2.86 3.27 -2.24
C GLY A 87 -1.97 4.33 -1.60
N LYS A 88 -2.02 4.48 -0.27
CA LYS A 88 -1.13 5.38 0.47
C LYS A 88 0.33 4.93 0.38
N MET A 89 0.63 3.64 0.46
CA MET A 89 2.00 3.12 0.32
C MET A 89 2.54 3.34 -1.10
N VAL A 90 1.72 3.16 -2.13
CA VAL A 90 2.14 3.43 -3.52
C VAL A 90 2.43 4.92 -3.71
N LEU A 91 1.53 5.80 -3.27
CA LEU A 91 1.66 7.23 -3.53
C LEU A 91 2.62 7.93 -2.58
N HIS A 92 2.74 7.50 -1.32
CA HIS A 92 3.47 8.17 -0.22
C HIS A 92 4.52 7.30 0.47
N GLY A 93 4.71 6.05 0.05
CA GLY A 93 5.67 5.14 0.69
C GLY A 93 7.12 5.58 0.49
N HIS A 94 7.45 6.22 -0.62
CA HIS A 94 8.76 6.84 -0.80
C HIS A 94 8.73 8.30 -0.32
N ALA A 95 9.75 8.74 0.42
CA ALA A 95 9.85 10.11 0.93
C ALA A 95 9.83 11.15 -0.20
N LEU A 96 10.61 10.93 -1.25
CA LEU A 96 10.77 11.84 -2.39
C LEU A 96 10.50 11.10 -3.70
N GLU A 97 9.57 11.63 -4.50
CA GLU A 97 9.42 11.22 -5.90
C GLU A 97 10.61 11.78 -6.69
N ILE A 98 11.44 10.90 -7.26
CA ILE A 98 12.60 11.31 -8.07
C ILE A 98 12.14 11.40 -9.52
N VAL A 99 12.16 12.61 -10.08
CA VAL A 99 11.58 12.91 -11.40
C VAL A 99 12.70 13.26 -12.38
N GLU A 100 12.67 12.68 -13.57
CA GLU A 100 13.63 13.04 -14.63
C GLU A 100 13.41 14.50 -15.06
N ASP A 101 14.49 15.23 -15.37
CA ASP A 101 14.42 16.68 -15.61
C ASP A 101 13.55 17.05 -16.82
N ASP A 102 13.26 16.09 -17.71
CA ASP A 102 12.40 16.21 -18.87
C ASP A 102 10.94 15.80 -18.63
N LEU A 103 10.58 15.43 -17.39
CA LEU A 103 9.24 14.99 -17.00
C LEU A 103 8.58 15.90 -15.96
N THR A 104 7.26 15.81 -15.86
CA THR A 104 6.48 16.52 -14.85
C THR A 104 6.22 15.64 -13.62
N PRO A 105 6.38 16.17 -12.40
CA PRO A 105 6.12 15.42 -11.18
C PRO A 105 4.63 15.07 -11.03
N ILE A 106 4.34 13.89 -10.48
CA ILE A 106 2.98 13.48 -10.11
C ILE A 106 2.57 14.22 -8.84
N ARG A 107 3.46 14.29 -7.86
CA ARG A 107 3.23 15.00 -6.60
C ARG A 107 3.47 16.51 -6.80
N ARG A 108 2.54 17.31 -6.29
CA ARG A 108 2.57 18.77 -6.49
C ARG A 108 3.27 19.56 -5.38
N THR A 109 3.48 18.94 -4.23
CA THR A 109 4.12 19.60 -3.10
C THR A 109 5.63 19.58 -3.29
N ASN A 110 6.28 20.74 -3.26
CA ASN A 110 7.74 20.85 -3.47
C ASN A 110 8.58 20.06 -2.46
N SER A 111 8.04 19.73 -1.28
CA SER A 111 8.71 18.87 -0.29
C SER A 111 8.58 17.37 -0.56
N SER A 112 7.84 16.97 -1.59
CA SER A 112 7.45 15.58 -1.85
C SER A 112 8.01 14.99 -3.14
N TYR A 113 8.65 15.81 -3.97
CA TYR A 113 9.39 15.39 -5.16
C TYR A 113 10.71 16.16 -5.28
N ILE A 114 11.63 15.62 -6.08
CA ILE A 114 12.90 16.25 -6.43
C ILE A 114 13.26 15.91 -7.88
N MET A 115 13.77 16.89 -8.62
CA MET A 115 14.27 16.67 -9.97
C MET A 115 15.60 15.91 -9.93
N ARG A 116 15.84 15.07 -10.94
CA ARG A 116 16.95 14.12 -10.98
C ARG A 116 18.29 14.83 -10.87
N SER A 117 18.51 15.91 -11.63
CA SER A 117 19.72 16.72 -11.55
C SER A 117 20.06 17.13 -10.11
N SER A 118 19.08 17.63 -9.37
CA SER A 118 19.24 18.04 -7.97
C SER A 118 19.46 16.85 -7.04
N TYR A 119 18.77 15.72 -7.28
CA TYR A 119 18.96 14.50 -6.50
C TYR A 119 20.35 13.90 -6.68
N LEU A 120 20.93 13.99 -7.88
CA LEU A 120 22.28 13.50 -8.16
C LEU A 120 23.35 14.24 -7.35
N GLU A 121 23.17 15.52 -7.03
CA GLU A 121 24.08 16.23 -6.13
C GLU A 121 24.01 15.69 -4.70
N ILE A 122 22.81 15.37 -4.20
CA ILE A 122 22.64 14.69 -2.90
C ILE A 122 23.33 13.31 -2.90
N VAL A 123 23.16 12.55 -3.98
CA VAL A 123 23.82 11.24 -4.13
C VAL A 123 25.34 11.40 -4.17
N LYS A 124 25.86 12.43 -4.85
CA LYS A 124 27.29 12.72 -4.95
C LYS A 124 27.91 13.09 -3.62
N GLU A 125 27.23 13.90 -2.81
CA GLU A 125 27.64 14.19 -1.43
C GLU A 125 27.69 12.89 -0.61
N LEU A 126 26.64 12.07 -0.69
CA LEU A 126 26.57 10.81 0.04
C LEU A 126 27.65 9.80 -0.40
N LEU A 127 27.96 9.74 -1.69
CA LEU A 127 29.04 8.93 -2.24
C LEU A 127 30.40 9.32 -1.63
N ALA A 128 30.62 10.61 -1.39
CA ALA A 128 31.83 11.10 -0.73
C ALA A 128 31.86 10.73 0.76
N GLU A 129 30.74 10.86 1.47
CA GLU A 129 30.61 10.52 2.90
C GLU A 129 30.78 9.03 3.16
N CYS A 130 30.25 8.18 2.28
CA CYS A 130 30.31 6.72 2.39
C CYS A 130 31.55 6.09 1.72
N ARG A 131 32.52 6.91 1.29
CA ARG A 131 33.70 6.44 0.57
C ARG A 131 34.56 5.55 1.47
N GLY A 132 34.72 4.30 1.05
CA GLY A 132 35.56 3.30 1.72
C GLY A 132 36.86 3.05 0.97
N ARG A 133 37.11 1.77 0.67
CA ARG A 133 38.27 1.30 -0.12
C ARG A 133 37.97 1.22 -1.62
N GLU A 134 36.90 1.87 -2.05
CA GLU A 134 36.42 1.87 -3.43
C GLU A 134 37.40 2.59 -4.36
N LEU A 135 37.54 2.07 -5.57
CA LEU A 135 38.35 2.68 -6.62
C LEU A 135 37.65 3.91 -7.20
N PRO A 136 38.39 4.88 -7.76
CA PRO A 136 37.78 6.00 -8.48
C PRO A 136 36.85 5.50 -9.59
N GLY A 137 35.63 6.03 -9.65
CA GLY A 137 34.61 5.61 -10.63
C GLY A 137 33.72 4.46 -10.18
N THR A 138 34.01 3.79 -9.07
CA THR A 138 33.08 2.85 -8.41
C THR A 138 32.39 3.51 -7.21
N PHE A 139 31.36 2.85 -6.68
CA PHE A 139 30.66 3.31 -5.49
C PHE A 139 30.50 2.19 -4.47
N ASN A 140 30.47 2.57 -3.19
CA ASN A 140 30.22 1.65 -2.10
C ASN A 140 28.73 1.22 -2.13
N PRO A 141 28.39 -0.07 -2.27
CA PRO A 141 27.01 -0.54 -2.30
C PRO A 141 26.17 -0.11 -1.09
N LEU A 142 26.80 0.14 0.07
CA LEU A 142 26.11 0.60 1.28
C LEU A 142 25.37 1.94 1.10
N VAL A 143 25.80 2.76 0.13
CA VAL A 143 25.11 4.01 -0.25
C VAL A 143 23.67 3.73 -0.65
N ILE A 144 23.39 2.62 -1.34
CA ILE A 144 22.03 2.22 -1.70
C ILE A 144 21.19 1.94 -0.46
N GLY A 145 21.80 1.36 0.59
CA GLY A 145 21.11 1.13 1.86
C GLY A 145 20.70 2.43 2.55
N ASP A 146 21.56 3.44 2.54
CA ASP A 146 21.21 4.74 3.12
C ASP A 146 20.18 5.51 2.27
N LEU A 147 20.30 5.49 0.94
CA LEU A 147 19.28 6.09 0.07
C LEU A 147 17.91 5.40 0.24
N PHE A 148 17.91 4.07 0.36
CA PHE A 148 16.71 3.29 0.60
C PHE A 148 16.08 3.60 1.97
N SER A 149 16.88 3.66 3.04
CA SER A 149 16.38 3.97 4.39
C SER A 149 15.76 5.37 4.44
N ARG A 150 16.38 6.37 3.78
CA ARG A 150 15.83 7.73 3.64
C ARG A 150 14.48 7.72 2.93
N GLN A 151 14.35 6.93 1.87
CA GLN A 151 13.09 6.81 1.14
C GLN A 151 11.99 6.10 1.96
N CYS A 152 12.35 5.16 2.84
CA CYS A 152 11.38 4.40 3.64
C CYS A 152 10.88 5.11 4.91
N LYS A 153 11.44 6.27 5.27
CA LYS A 153 11.02 7.04 6.47
C LYS A 153 9.49 7.24 6.62
N PRO A 154 8.69 7.45 5.56
CA PRO A 154 7.25 7.60 5.70
C PRO A 154 6.51 6.33 6.16
N TRP A 155 7.12 5.14 6.04
CA TRP A 155 6.41 3.88 6.30
C TRP A 155 5.93 3.77 7.73
N GLU A 156 6.72 4.21 8.70
CA GLU A 156 6.33 4.26 10.11
C GLU A 156 5.08 5.13 10.30
N TYR A 157 5.08 6.35 9.77
CA TYR A 157 3.93 7.24 9.85
C TYR A 157 2.68 6.66 9.16
N ILE A 158 2.83 6.11 7.95
CA ILE A 158 1.70 5.55 7.18
C ILE A 158 1.10 4.34 7.89
N THR A 159 1.95 3.48 8.47
CA THR A 159 1.52 2.28 9.22
C THR A 159 0.96 2.62 10.59
N GLN A 160 1.54 3.57 11.32
CA GLN A 160 1.02 4.04 12.61
C GLN A 160 -0.32 4.76 12.45
N THR A 161 -0.53 5.49 11.36
CA THR A 161 -1.85 6.09 11.03
C THR A 161 -2.94 5.02 10.83
N LEU A 162 -2.60 3.74 10.61
CA LEU A 162 -3.55 2.62 10.63
C LEU A 162 -3.85 2.05 12.02
N ALA A 163 -3.06 2.41 13.03
CA ALA A 163 -3.07 1.79 14.35
C ALA A 163 -3.43 2.76 15.50
N GLU A 164 -3.45 4.07 15.22
CA GLU A 164 -3.68 5.13 16.22
C GLU A 164 -5.14 5.57 16.34
N GLN A 165 -5.57 5.69 17.61
CA GLN A 165 -6.91 6.15 17.98
C GLN A 165 -7.16 7.60 17.55
N GLY A 166 -8.27 7.85 16.84
CA GLY A 166 -8.76 9.20 16.54
C GLY A 166 -8.83 9.56 15.06
N HIS A 167 -8.31 8.72 14.15
CA HIS A 167 -8.58 8.88 12.73
C HIS A 167 -9.89 8.16 12.33
N PRO A 168 -10.92 8.89 11.86
CA PRO A 168 -12.28 8.36 11.64
C PRO A 168 -12.41 7.32 10.51
N LEU A 169 -11.31 6.80 9.95
CA LEU A 169 -11.34 5.97 8.74
C LEU A 169 -10.58 4.62 8.83
N MET A 170 -9.74 4.34 9.83
CA MET A 170 -8.67 3.33 9.61
C MET A 170 -8.24 2.40 10.76
N ASP A 171 -9.01 2.22 11.84
CA ASP A 171 -8.66 1.18 12.82
C ASP A 171 -9.31 -0.17 12.44
N PHE A 172 -8.50 -1.13 11.99
CA PHE A 172 -8.91 -2.53 11.77
C PHE A 172 -9.50 -3.14 13.06
N LEU A 173 -8.93 -2.78 14.21
CA LEU A 173 -9.41 -3.20 15.52
C LEU A 173 -10.75 -2.54 15.85
N GLU A 174 -10.91 -1.25 15.57
CA GLU A 174 -12.17 -0.54 15.82
C GLU A 174 -13.30 -1.13 14.97
N SER A 175 -12.99 -1.49 13.72
CA SER A 175 -13.92 -2.21 12.85
C SER A 175 -14.35 -3.54 13.48
N ALA A 176 -13.40 -4.33 14.00
CA ALA A 176 -13.71 -5.57 14.70
C ALA A 176 -14.57 -5.32 15.95
N ALA A 177 -14.19 -4.36 16.82
CA ALA A 177 -14.95 -4.02 18.02
C ALA A 177 -16.37 -3.54 17.70
N THR A 178 -16.53 -2.77 16.62
CA THR A 178 -17.83 -2.30 16.15
C THR A 178 -18.68 -3.47 15.65
N THR A 179 -18.10 -4.41 14.87
CA THR A 179 -18.82 -5.63 14.46
C THR A 179 -19.27 -6.46 15.67
N PHE A 180 -18.40 -6.67 16.65
CA PHE A 180 -18.77 -7.36 17.91
C PHE A 180 -19.90 -6.63 18.64
N ASN A 181 -19.82 -5.30 18.73
CA ASN A 181 -20.83 -4.49 19.40
C ASN A 181 -22.20 -4.58 18.70
N LYS A 182 -22.21 -4.52 17.37
CA LYS A 182 -23.42 -4.68 16.54
C LYS A 182 -24.02 -6.07 16.71
N LEU A 183 -23.20 -7.11 16.64
CA LEU A 183 -23.65 -8.48 16.80
C LEU A 183 -24.27 -8.74 18.19
N LEU A 184 -23.59 -8.29 19.24
CA LEU A 184 -24.09 -8.42 20.60
C LEU A 184 -25.40 -7.63 20.80
N SER A 185 -25.57 -6.47 20.15
CA SER A 185 -26.81 -5.69 20.25
C SER A 185 -28.05 -6.38 19.64
N GLU A 186 -27.85 -7.41 18.82
CA GLU A 186 -28.95 -8.21 18.26
C GLU A 186 -29.23 -9.48 19.06
N ILE A 187 -28.20 -10.04 19.70
CA ILE A 187 -28.28 -11.34 20.37
C ILE A 187 -28.57 -11.19 21.87
N CYS A 188 -28.15 -10.09 22.51
CA CYS A 188 -28.27 -9.94 23.96
C CYS A 188 -28.69 -8.54 24.40
N ASP A 189 -29.28 -8.48 25.59
CA ASP A 189 -29.70 -7.25 26.24
C ASP A 189 -28.53 -6.31 26.56
N GLU A 190 -28.85 -5.02 26.72
CA GLU A 190 -27.88 -3.95 26.96
C GLU A 190 -26.92 -4.20 28.15
N ASN A 191 -27.42 -4.79 29.24
CA ASN A 191 -26.59 -5.08 30.41
C ASN A 191 -25.60 -6.22 30.10
N THR A 192 -26.04 -7.26 29.41
CA THR A 192 -25.17 -8.36 29.00
C THR A 192 -24.15 -7.88 27.97
N ARG A 193 -24.58 -7.13 26.95
CA ARG A 193 -23.71 -6.54 25.91
C ARG A 193 -22.60 -5.70 26.52
N SER A 194 -22.96 -4.72 27.36
CA SER A 194 -21.98 -3.80 27.97
C SER A 194 -20.96 -4.53 28.84
N ARG A 195 -21.39 -5.55 29.60
CA ARG A 195 -20.49 -6.39 30.40
C ARG A 195 -19.55 -7.22 29.54
N LEU A 196 -20.05 -7.86 28.48
CA LEU A 196 -19.21 -8.65 27.57
C LEU A 196 -18.20 -7.77 26.83
N MET A 197 -18.64 -6.60 26.34
CA MET A 197 -17.75 -5.64 25.68
C MET A 197 -16.64 -5.17 26.63
N LYS A 198 -16.99 -4.77 27.86
CA LYS A 198 -16.02 -4.25 28.83
C LYS A 198 -15.10 -5.31 29.42
N ALA A 199 -15.61 -6.50 29.70
CA ALA A 199 -14.86 -7.54 30.39
C ALA A 199 -13.99 -8.40 29.47
N LEU A 200 -14.40 -8.60 28.21
CA LEU A 200 -13.74 -9.54 27.30
C LEU A 200 -13.21 -8.87 26.04
N ILE A 201 -14.05 -8.11 25.34
CA ILE A 201 -13.70 -7.56 24.02
C ILE A 201 -12.67 -6.42 24.15
N GLN A 202 -12.94 -5.42 24.99
CA GLN A 202 -12.05 -4.26 25.18
C GLN A 202 -10.65 -4.66 25.67
N PRO A 203 -10.48 -5.54 26.68
CA PRO A 203 -9.14 -5.97 27.11
C PRO A 203 -8.39 -6.74 26.02
N SER A 204 -9.08 -7.64 25.30
CA SER A 204 -8.49 -8.41 24.20
C SER A 204 -8.07 -7.49 23.05
N HIS A 205 -8.88 -6.48 22.74
CA HIS A 205 -8.63 -5.47 21.72
C HIS A 205 -7.40 -4.62 22.05
N SER A 206 -7.28 -4.15 23.29
CA SER A 206 -6.11 -3.40 23.75
C SER A 206 -4.83 -4.22 23.65
N LYS A 207 -4.88 -5.52 24.02
CA LYS A 207 -3.75 -6.43 23.87
C LYS A 207 -3.37 -6.62 22.40
N LEU A 208 -4.34 -6.91 21.53
CA LEU A 208 -4.11 -7.06 20.09
C LEU A 208 -3.53 -5.78 19.46
N ARG A 209 -3.93 -4.60 19.92
CA ARG A 209 -3.35 -3.31 19.47
C ARG A 209 -1.87 -3.22 19.81
N GLN A 210 -1.50 -3.57 21.04
CA GLN A 210 -0.12 -3.58 21.47
C GLN A 210 0.71 -4.60 20.69
N ASP A 211 0.18 -5.81 20.51
CA ASP A 211 0.84 -6.88 19.77
C ASP A 211 1.04 -6.50 18.29
N LEU A 212 0.04 -5.88 17.66
CA LEU A 212 0.22 -5.38 16.29
C LEU A 212 1.29 -4.31 16.23
N LYS A 213 1.26 -3.31 17.11
CA LYS A 213 2.25 -2.23 17.10
C LYS A 213 3.66 -2.81 17.24
N ALA A 214 3.86 -3.71 18.18
CA ALA A 214 5.14 -4.40 18.36
C ALA A 214 5.58 -5.17 17.11
N LYS A 215 4.64 -5.83 16.41
CA LYS A 215 4.92 -6.54 15.16
C LYS A 215 5.21 -5.61 14.00
N LEU A 216 4.52 -4.48 13.88
CA LEU A 216 4.83 -3.46 12.87
C LEU A 216 6.23 -2.90 13.10
N ASP A 217 6.57 -2.55 14.34
CA ASP A 217 7.91 -2.04 14.69
C ASP A 217 9.00 -3.10 14.40
N GLU A 218 8.72 -4.38 14.67
CA GLU A 218 9.61 -5.50 14.31
C GLU A 218 9.83 -5.61 12.80
N LEU A 219 8.77 -5.50 12.00
CA LEU A 219 8.84 -5.62 10.54
C LEU A 219 9.49 -4.40 9.86
N LEU A 220 9.35 -3.20 10.43
CA LEU A 220 9.93 -1.98 9.85
C LEU A 220 11.43 -1.85 10.12
N LYS A 221 11.93 -2.35 11.26
CA LYS A 221 13.34 -2.22 11.68
C LYS A 221 14.36 -2.62 10.60
N PRO A 222 14.25 -3.79 9.94
CA PRO A 222 15.20 -4.19 8.91
C PRO A 222 15.29 -3.21 7.74
N HIS A 223 14.16 -2.64 7.32
CA HIS A 223 14.10 -1.73 6.18
C HIS A 223 14.69 -0.35 6.48
N LEU A 224 14.73 0.04 7.74
CA LEU A 224 15.28 1.33 8.17
C LEU A 224 16.75 1.25 8.59
N ALA A 225 17.24 0.07 9.00
CA ALA A 225 18.56 -0.07 9.64
C ALA A 225 19.54 -1.02 8.92
N ILE A 226 19.08 -1.87 8.00
CA ILE A 226 19.91 -2.91 7.38
C ILE A 226 20.02 -2.66 5.87
N HIS A 227 21.20 -2.96 5.31
CA HIS A 227 21.41 -2.93 3.87
C HIS A 227 20.45 -3.91 3.16
N PRO A 228 19.68 -3.45 2.16
CA PRO A 228 18.72 -4.30 1.47
C PRO A 228 19.44 -5.32 0.59
N ILE A 229 19.04 -6.59 0.70
CA ILE A 229 19.48 -7.66 -0.18
C ILE A 229 18.24 -8.24 -0.86
N THR A 230 18.30 -8.40 -2.18
CA THR A 230 17.24 -9.04 -2.97
C THR A 230 17.85 -10.11 -3.87
N TYR A 231 17.17 -11.25 -3.96
CA TYR A 231 17.45 -12.31 -4.94
C TYR A 231 16.47 -12.28 -6.11
N ASN A 232 15.62 -11.25 -6.17
CA ASN A 232 14.64 -11.09 -7.23
C ASN A 232 15.24 -10.26 -8.37
N ASP A 233 15.18 -10.81 -9.58
CA ASP A 233 15.64 -10.20 -10.83
C ASP A 233 14.92 -8.87 -11.14
N PHE A 234 13.76 -8.64 -10.51
CA PHE A 234 12.96 -7.42 -10.66
C PHE A 234 13.75 -6.13 -10.42
N LEU A 235 14.77 -6.14 -9.55
CA LEU A 235 15.61 -4.96 -9.36
C LEU A 235 16.39 -4.62 -10.63
N VAL A 236 17.05 -5.61 -11.22
CA VAL A 236 17.84 -5.44 -12.45
C VAL A 236 16.93 -5.03 -13.60
N GLU A 237 15.80 -5.71 -13.77
CA GLU A 237 14.78 -5.38 -14.78
C GLU A 237 14.25 -3.95 -14.62
N THR A 238 13.98 -3.52 -13.38
CA THR A 238 13.48 -2.17 -13.09
C THR A 238 14.54 -1.11 -13.41
N VAL A 239 15.79 -1.33 -12.99
CA VAL A 239 16.89 -0.41 -13.30
C VAL A 239 17.12 -0.33 -14.81
N GLN A 240 17.12 -1.47 -15.51
CA GLN A 240 17.24 -1.57 -16.95
C GLN A 240 16.11 -0.80 -17.66
N THR A 241 14.87 -0.95 -17.19
CA THR A 241 13.71 -0.23 -17.72
C THR A 241 13.83 1.28 -17.52
N ILE A 242 14.22 1.73 -16.31
CA ILE A 242 14.40 3.15 -16.00
C ILE A 242 15.51 3.77 -16.84
N GLN A 243 16.66 3.10 -16.95
CA GLN A 243 17.80 3.57 -17.74
C GLN A 243 17.48 3.56 -19.24
N GLY A 244 16.86 2.50 -19.75
CA GLY A 244 16.43 2.40 -21.15
C GLY A 244 15.45 3.50 -21.52
N ALA A 245 14.42 3.74 -20.70
CA ALA A 245 13.47 4.81 -20.95
C ALA A 245 14.14 6.20 -20.96
N ARG A 246 15.14 6.44 -20.09
CA ARG A 246 15.92 7.69 -20.11
C ARG A 246 16.76 7.81 -21.37
N HIS A 247 17.46 6.72 -21.74
CA HIS A 247 18.29 6.64 -22.94
C HIS A 247 17.47 6.93 -24.20
N ASP A 248 16.31 6.28 -24.34
CA ASP A 248 15.44 6.45 -25.50
C ASP A 248 15.02 7.91 -25.67
N ARG A 249 14.56 8.56 -24.59
CA ARG A 249 14.15 9.98 -24.64
C ARG A 249 15.32 10.90 -24.99
N ALA A 250 16.50 10.68 -24.41
CA ALA A 250 17.68 11.46 -24.74
C ALA A 250 18.10 11.26 -26.21
N PHE A 251 18.02 10.02 -26.71
CA PHE A 251 18.33 9.70 -28.09
C PHE A 251 17.37 10.39 -29.06
N GLU A 252 16.05 10.40 -28.77
CA GLU A 252 15.08 11.11 -29.62
C GLU A 252 15.37 12.61 -29.71
N VAL A 253 15.73 13.25 -28.59
CA VAL A 253 16.09 14.68 -28.59
C VAL A 253 17.31 14.95 -29.46
N ILE A 254 18.33 14.09 -29.38
CA ILE A 254 19.55 14.22 -30.19
C ILE A 254 19.26 13.93 -31.67
N ALA A 255 18.48 12.89 -31.97
CA ALA A 255 18.11 12.52 -33.33
C ALA A 255 17.30 13.63 -34.02
N GLU A 256 16.34 14.22 -33.31
CA GLU A 256 15.56 15.35 -33.82
C GLU A 256 16.47 16.57 -34.07
N ALA A 257 17.39 16.87 -33.16
CA ALA A 257 18.31 18.01 -33.31
C ALA A 257 19.33 17.82 -34.45
N ALA A 258 19.83 16.59 -34.65
CA ALA A 258 20.88 16.30 -35.63
C ALA A 258 20.33 16.01 -37.04
N CYS A 259 19.20 15.32 -37.12
CA CYS A 259 18.65 14.81 -38.37
C CYS A 259 17.28 15.41 -38.71
N GLY A 260 16.62 16.13 -37.81
CA GLY A 260 15.26 16.65 -38.01
C GLY A 260 14.16 15.58 -37.89
N PHE A 261 14.52 14.37 -37.42
CA PHE A 261 13.59 13.26 -37.29
C PHE A 261 13.86 12.45 -36.01
N THR A 262 12.78 11.92 -35.42
CA THR A 262 12.78 10.88 -34.40
C THR A 262 12.91 9.49 -35.03
N THR A 263 13.20 8.48 -34.23
CA THR A 263 13.24 7.07 -34.67
C THR A 263 11.91 6.59 -35.28
N LYS A 264 10.79 7.25 -34.96
CA LYS A 264 9.46 6.95 -35.47
C LYS A 264 9.05 7.82 -36.67
N SER A 265 9.55 9.06 -36.75
CA SER A 265 9.21 9.99 -37.84
C SER A 265 10.19 9.95 -39.01
N ALA A 266 11.36 9.31 -38.85
CA ALA A 266 12.35 9.19 -39.92
C ALA A 266 11.78 8.43 -41.14
N PRO A 267 12.05 8.91 -42.38
CA PRO A 267 11.67 8.20 -43.60
C PRO A 267 12.51 6.95 -43.82
N ASP A 268 11.94 5.96 -44.51
CA ASP A 268 12.63 4.72 -44.88
C ASP A 268 13.59 4.92 -46.07
N THR A 269 13.32 5.92 -46.92
CA THR A 269 14.17 6.37 -48.04
C THR A 269 14.18 7.90 -48.09
N LEU A 270 15.36 8.49 -48.27
CA LEU A 270 15.48 9.90 -48.66
C LEU A 270 15.27 9.99 -50.17
N ASP A 271 14.06 10.31 -50.61
CA ASP A 271 13.85 10.66 -52.01
C ASP A 271 14.52 12.03 -52.29
N ASP A 272 15.22 12.08 -53.43
CA ASP A 272 15.93 13.21 -54.03
C ASP A 272 17.39 13.44 -53.59
N THR A 273 18.32 12.76 -54.26
CA THR A 273 19.42 13.41 -55.03
C THR A 273 20.06 12.42 -56.00
N GLU A 274 20.59 12.92 -57.11
CA GLU A 274 21.12 12.17 -58.26
C GLU A 274 22.33 11.24 -57.97
N ASP A 275 22.79 11.16 -56.71
CA ASP A 275 23.83 10.25 -56.24
C ASP A 275 23.23 9.22 -55.28
N ASN A 276 23.03 8.02 -55.81
CA ASN A 276 22.38 6.86 -55.20
C ASN A 276 23.07 6.37 -53.91
N PHE A 277 22.75 6.96 -52.77
CA PHE A 277 22.98 6.38 -51.45
C PHE A 277 21.64 6.08 -50.78
N ASP A 278 21.16 4.86 -50.99
CA ASP A 278 19.95 4.33 -50.35
C ASP A 278 20.23 4.03 -48.86
N ILE A 279 20.33 5.09 -48.05
CA ILE A 279 20.52 4.97 -46.60
C ILE A 279 19.15 5.02 -45.94
N ASN A 280 18.72 3.87 -45.43
CA ASN A 280 17.53 3.80 -44.58
C ASN A 280 17.84 4.43 -43.21
N ILE A 281 17.52 5.72 -43.08
CA ILE A 281 17.78 6.51 -41.86
C ILE A 281 17.03 5.94 -40.66
N ARG A 282 15.79 5.49 -40.85
CA ARG A 282 15.02 4.87 -39.77
C ARG A 282 15.72 3.64 -39.19
N SER A 283 16.17 2.73 -40.05
CA SER A 283 16.89 1.51 -39.66
C SER A 283 18.22 1.85 -38.98
N LEU A 284 18.93 2.87 -39.49
CA LEU A 284 20.16 3.35 -38.87
C LEU A 284 19.90 3.89 -37.45
N LEU A 285 18.93 4.79 -37.29
CA LEU A 285 18.60 5.37 -35.98
C LEU A 285 18.13 4.31 -34.98
N GLN A 286 17.29 3.36 -35.41
CA GLN A 286 16.84 2.25 -34.55
C GLN A 286 18.01 1.37 -34.11
N LYS A 287 18.89 0.97 -35.04
CA LYS A 287 20.07 0.16 -34.71
C LYS A 287 21.04 0.90 -33.79
N LEU A 288 21.21 2.21 -33.98
CA LEU A 288 22.04 3.03 -33.10
C LEU A 288 21.42 3.17 -31.71
N GLN A 289 20.11 3.39 -31.61
CA GLN A 289 19.39 3.49 -30.34
C GLN A 289 19.49 2.19 -29.55
N ASP A 290 19.19 1.05 -30.20
CA ASP A 290 19.26 -0.28 -29.59
C ASP A 290 20.69 -0.68 -29.23
N GLY A 291 21.65 -0.42 -30.12
CA GLY A 291 23.06 -0.78 -29.93
C GLY A 291 23.78 0.04 -28.86
N THR A 292 23.28 1.23 -28.52
CA THR A 292 23.85 2.09 -27.48
C THR A 292 23.07 2.03 -26.16
N ARG A 293 21.99 1.25 -26.10
CA ARG A 293 21.17 1.14 -24.90
C ARG A 293 22.02 0.52 -23.76
N PRO A 294 22.00 1.11 -22.55
CA PRO A 294 22.76 0.57 -21.43
C PRO A 294 22.28 -0.84 -21.08
N GLU A 295 23.20 -1.77 -20.82
CA GLU A 295 22.90 -3.11 -20.29
C GLU A 295 23.51 -3.25 -18.89
N VAL A 296 22.68 -3.23 -17.86
CA VAL A 296 23.13 -3.09 -16.45
C VAL A 296 24.11 -4.20 -16.04
N GLU A 297 23.78 -5.46 -16.31
CA GLU A 297 24.63 -6.60 -15.89
C GLU A 297 25.97 -6.63 -16.65
N LYS A 298 25.93 -6.44 -17.97
CA LYS A 298 27.15 -6.40 -18.78
C LYS A 298 28.04 -5.21 -18.41
N TYR A 299 27.44 -4.07 -18.07
CA TYR A 299 28.18 -2.88 -17.67
C TYR A 299 29.03 -3.14 -16.43
N SER A 300 28.47 -3.74 -15.38
CA SER A 300 29.23 -4.03 -14.15
C SER A 300 30.38 -5.00 -14.39
N VAL A 301 30.17 -6.03 -15.22
CA VAL A 301 31.22 -7.01 -15.56
C VAL A 301 32.31 -6.37 -16.42
N SER A 302 31.94 -5.58 -17.42
CA SER A 302 32.89 -4.86 -18.28
C SER A 302 33.73 -3.89 -17.46
N LEU A 303 33.09 -3.06 -16.63
CA LEU A 303 33.77 -2.09 -15.79
C LEU A 303 34.77 -2.78 -14.85
N ALA A 304 34.40 -3.91 -14.25
CA ALA A 304 35.32 -4.67 -13.41
C ALA A 304 36.55 -5.20 -14.18
N ALA A 305 36.36 -5.69 -15.40
CA ALA A 305 37.45 -6.16 -16.26
C ALA A 305 38.37 -5.00 -16.69
N ASP A 306 37.81 -3.86 -17.09
CA ASP A 306 38.56 -2.68 -17.52
C ASP A 306 39.36 -2.07 -16.37
N VAL A 307 38.76 -1.97 -15.18
CA VAL A 307 39.44 -1.49 -13.97
C VAL A 307 40.58 -2.43 -13.57
N ALA A 308 40.39 -3.75 -13.68
CA ALA A 308 41.45 -4.72 -13.40
C ALA A 308 42.59 -4.65 -14.44
N ALA A 309 42.28 -4.39 -15.72
CA ALA A 309 43.27 -4.27 -16.79
C ALA A 309 44.05 -2.94 -16.76
N ALA A 310 43.49 -1.90 -16.14
CA ALA A 310 44.14 -0.61 -16.00
C ALA A 310 45.23 -0.58 -14.89
N TYR A 311 45.26 -1.60 -14.03
CA TYR A 311 46.27 -1.79 -12.98
C TYR A 311 47.55 -2.43 -13.53
#